data_AF-A0A3P3PYP2-F1
#
_entry.id   AF-A0A3P3PYP2-F1
#
_cell.length_a   1.000
_cell.length_b   1.000
_cell.length_c   1.000
_cell.angle_alpha   90.00
_cell.angle_beta   90.00
_cell.angle_gamma   90.00
#
_symmetry.space_group_name_H-M   'P 1'
#
loop_
_entity.id
_entity.type
_entity.pdbx_description
1 polymer ?
#
loop_
_entity_poly.entity_id
_entity_poly.type
_entity_poly.pdbx_seq_one_letter_code
_entity_poly.pdbx_strand_id
1 'polypeptide(L)'
;MKEIGEFKPKQNLDSSKTIKAFENAKNDVKGPEHINTINQDKEGTVYNGVLYEKRVIRVNGRKIEGVFPQFESKFDAYLPKKMWHSSDTEQFKYCVNNLRNAIDGNPDLAKEFTPRQLEQIRNGEPRISGKTWHHNEVPGKM
;
A
#
# COMPACT_ATOMS: atom_id res chain seq x y z
N MET A 1 -21.81 29.69 53.73
CA MET A 1 -22.87 28.65 53.79
C MET A 1 -23.94 28.99 52.76
N LYS A 2 -24.21 28.06 51.83
CA LYS A 2 -25.37 27.90 50.90
C LYS A 2 -24.84 27.06 49.74
N GLU A 3 -24.99 25.74 49.76
CA GLU A 3 -26.18 24.90 49.52
C GLU A 3 -25.96 24.16 48.19
N ILE A 4 -25.78 22.85 48.32
CA ILE A 4 -25.71 21.86 47.26
C ILE A 4 -27.12 21.67 46.68
N GLY A 5 -27.28 21.91 45.38
CA GLY A 5 -28.51 21.61 44.64
C GLY A 5 -28.39 20.26 43.93
N GLU A 6 -29.23 19.31 44.34
CA GLU A 6 -29.39 17.98 43.74
C GLU A 6 -29.81 18.06 42.26
N PHE A 7 -29.17 17.27 41.40
CA PHE A 7 -29.59 17.08 40.02
C PHE A 7 -30.39 15.78 39.89
N LYS A 8 -31.70 15.88 39.61
CA LYS A 8 -32.58 14.74 39.34
C LYS A 8 -32.32 14.17 37.92
N PRO A 9 -32.37 12.84 37.72
CA PRO A 9 -32.17 12.23 36.42
C PRO A 9 -33.40 12.45 35.53
N LYS A 10 -33.21 13.03 34.34
CA LYS A 10 -34.27 13.08 33.31
C LYS A 10 -34.23 11.81 32.46
N GLN A 11 -35.42 11.23 32.38
CA GLN A 11 -35.79 9.97 31.74
C GLN A 11 -35.75 10.02 30.21
N ASN A 12 -35.64 8.81 29.65
CA ASN A 12 -36.08 8.36 28.32
C ASN A 12 -35.50 9.06 27.09
N LEU A 13 -34.35 8.54 26.63
CA LEU A 13 -33.96 8.68 25.24
C LEU A 13 -34.74 7.66 24.40
N ASP A 14 -35.66 8.17 23.59
CA ASP A 14 -36.47 7.44 22.62
C ASP A 14 -35.61 6.57 21.69
N SER A 15 -35.56 5.27 22.01
CA SER A 15 -34.80 4.23 21.30
C SER A 15 -35.28 4.00 19.86
N SER A 16 -36.41 4.61 19.46
CA SER A 16 -36.91 4.59 18.08
C SER A 16 -36.04 5.41 17.12
N LYS A 17 -35.48 6.55 17.56
CA LYS A 17 -34.67 7.43 16.71
C LYS A 17 -33.28 6.87 16.42
N THR A 18 -32.70 6.12 17.37
CA THR A 18 -31.35 5.59 17.25
C THR A 18 -31.27 4.45 16.22
N ILE A 19 -32.33 3.66 16.06
CA ILE A 19 -32.33 2.51 15.13
C ILE A 19 -32.35 2.96 13.66
N LYS A 20 -33.09 4.05 13.34
CA LYS A 20 -33.15 4.59 11.96
C LYS A 20 -31.81 5.14 11.44
N ALA A 21 -30.91 5.55 12.33
CA ALA A 21 -29.58 6.02 11.94
C ALA A 21 -28.67 4.88 11.44
N PHE A 22 -28.89 3.65 11.89
CA PHE A 22 -28.11 2.48 11.44
C PHE A 22 -28.72 1.77 10.23
N GLU A 23 -30.02 1.91 9.97
CA GLU A 23 -30.66 1.30 8.79
C GLU A 23 -30.30 2.01 7.48
N ASN A 24 -30.09 3.33 7.51
CA ASN A 24 -29.65 4.10 6.33
C ASN A 24 -28.18 3.87 5.94
N ALA A 25 -27.39 3.18 6.76
CA ALA A 25 -26.00 2.84 6.44
C ALA A 25 -25.85 1.59 5.54
N LYS A 26 -26.94 0.85 5.28
CA LYS A 26 -26.90 -0.37 4.47
C LYS A 26 -26.88 -0.12 2.95
N ASN A 27 -27.17 1.09 2.51
CA ASN A 27 -27.43 1.39 1.09
C ASN A 27 -26.31 2.12 0.34
N ASP A 28 -25.09 2.26 0.89
CA ASP A 28 -24.02 2.98 0.17
C ASP A 28 -22.60 2.42 0.34
N VAL A 29 -22.46 1.12 0.63
CA VAL A 29 -21.15 0.47 0.46
C VAL A 29 -21.06 -0.05 -0.97
N LYS A 30 -20.83 0.86 -1.92
CA LYS A 30 -20.47 0.48 -3.28
C LYS A 30 -19.26 -0.47 -3.18
N GLY A 31 -19.42 -1.70 -3.69
CA GLY A 31 -18.36 -2.71 -3.73
C GLY A 31 -17.12 -2.21 -4.48
N PRO A 32 -15.99 -2.94 -4.42
CA PRO A 32 -14.82 -2.56 -5.18
C PRO A 32 -15.12 -2.47 -6.67
N GLU A 33 -14.59 -1.45 -7.34
CA GLU A 33 -14.68 -1.29 -8.78
C GLU A 33 -13.69 -2.27 -9.44
N HIS A 34 -14.20 -3.22 -10.22
CA HIS A 34 -13.36 -4.18 -10.93
C HIS A 34 -12.65 -3.51 -12.11
N ILE A 35 -11.35 -3.76 -12.24
CA ILE A 35 -10.55 -3.30 -13.39
C ILE A 35 -10.00 -4.49 -14.17
N ASN A 36 -10.00 -4.37 -15.50
CA ASN A 36 -9.35 -5.36 -16.34
C ASN A 36 -7.83 -5.23 -16.21
N THR A 37 -7.16 -6.30 -15.79
CA THR A 37 -5.69 -6.39 -15.81
C THR A 37 -5.22 -7.28 -16.96
N ILE A 38 -4.01 -7.04 -17.46
CA ILE A 38 -3.46 -7.72 -18.66
C ILE A 38 -3.46 -9.25 -18.49
N ASN A 39 -3.23 -9.73 -17.26
CA ASN A 39 -3.10 -11.15 -16.93
C ASN A 39 -4.24 -11.65 -16.02
N GLN A 40 -5.44 -11.05 -16.14
CA GLN A 40 -6.58 -11.45 -15.32
C GLN A 40 -7.03 -12.91 -15.54
N ASP A 41 -6.73 -13.48 -16.70
CA ASP A 41 -6.96 -14.88 -17.04
C ASP A 41 -6.13 -15.86 -16.18
N LYS A 42 -5.09 -15.37 -15.50
CA LYS A 42 -4.17 -16.16 -14.67
C LYS A 42 -4.54 -16.19 -13.20
N GLU A 43 -5.71 -15.66 -12.81
CA GLU A 43 -6.17 -15.65 -11.42
C GLU A 43 -6.02 -17.05 -10.77
N GLY A 44 -5.34 -17.10 -9.62
CA GLY A 44 -5.11 -18.33 -8.86
C GLY A 44 -4.04 -19.27 -9.44
N THR A 45 -3.37 -18.88 -10.53
CA THR A 45 -2.35 -19.70 -11.19
C THR A 45 -0.93 -19.16 -10.96
N VAL A 46 0.05 -20.06 -11.03
CA VAL A 46 1.47 -19.70 -11.05
C VAL A 46 1.95 -19.73 -12.49
N TYR A 47 2.42 -18.59 -12.98
CA TYR A 47 2.97 -18.44 -14.33
C TYR A 47 4.41 -17.92 -14.25
N ASN A 48 5.35 -18.65 -14.86
CA ASN A 48 6.80 -18.38 -14.77
C ASN A 48 7.31 -18.23 -13.32
N GLY A 49 6.77 -19.04 -12.40
CA GLY A 49 7.13 -19.01 -10.98
C GLY A 49 6.49 -17.88 -10.16
N VAL A 50 5.60 -17.08 -10.77
CA VAL A 50 4.92 -15.95 -10.10
C VAL A 50 3.43 -16.26 -9.96
N LEU A 51 2.90 -16.15 -8.74
CA LEU A 51 1.47 -16.30 -8.46
C LEU A 51 0.72 -15.05 -8.91
N TYR A 52 -0.42 -15.24 -9.58
CA TYR A 52 -1.35 -14.17 -9.91
C TYR A 52 -2.59 -14.26 -9.02
N GLU A 53 -2.82 -13.23 -8.20
CA GLU A 53 -3.87 -13.24 -7.20
C GLU A 53 -4.81 -12.04 -7.35
N LYS A 54 -6.10 -12.27 -7.14
CA LYS A 54 -7.10 -11.21 -7.02
C LYS A 54 -6.86 -10.42 -5.74
N ARG A 55 -6.70 -9.11 -5.86
CA ARG A 55 -6.52 -8.21 -4.71
C ARG A 55 -7.43 -6.99 -4.82
N VAL A 56 -7.86 -6.51 -3.65
CA VAL A 56 -8.58 -5.25 -3.50
C VAL A 56 -7.62 -4.21 -2.91
N ILE A 57 -7.43 -3.10 -3.62
CA ILE A 57 -6.55 -2.01 -3.20
C ILE A 57 -7.29 -0.67 -3.19
N ARG A 58 -6.73 0.33 -2.52
CA ARG A 58 -7.32 1.67 -2.44
C ARG A 58 -6.56 2.67 -3.30
N VAL A 59 -7.25 3.27 -4.27
CA VAL A 59 -6.69 4.27 -5.18
C VAL A 59 -7.60 5.50 -5.17
N ASN A 60 -7.03 6.66 -4.79
CA ASN A 60 -7.76 7.93 -4.71
C ASN A 60 -9.09 7.83 -3.92
N GLY A 61 -9.05 7.13 -2.78
CA GLY A 61 -10.21 6.95 -1.92
C GLY A 61 -11.17 5.83 -2.34
N ARG A 62 -11.10 5.35 -3.59
CA ARG A 62 -11.93 4.27 -4.14
C ARG A 62 -11.28 2.89 -3.90
N LYS A 63 -12.11 1.87 -3.69
CA LYS A 63 -11.66 0.47 -3.69
C LYS A 63 -11.71 -0.04 -5.12
N ILE A 64 -10.60 -0.60 -5.58
CA ILE A 64 -10.54 -1.28 -6.88
C ILE A 64 -10.15 -2.74 -6.67
N GLU A 65 -10.66 -3.62 -7.52
CA GLU A 65 -10.33 -5.05 -7.55
C GLU A 65 -9.67 -5.39 -8.88
N GLY A 66 -8.60 -6.18 -8.84
CA GLY A 66 -7.93 -6.70 -10.03
C GLY A 66 -7.03 -7.88 -9.70
N VAL A 67 -6.45 -8.49 -10.73
CA VAL A 67 -5.53 -9.63 -10.58
C VAL A 67 -4.10 -9.16 -10.82
N PHE A 68 -3.21 -9.39 -9.85
CA PHE A 68 -1.85 -8.87 -9.86
C PHE A 68 -0.81 -9.95 -9.53
N PRO A 69 0.38 -9.88 -10.13
CA PRO A 69 1.49 -10.78 -9.80
C PRO A 69 1.98 -10.53 -8.36
N GLN A 70 2.28 -11.60 -7.64
CA GLN A 70 2.85 -11.57 -6.30
C GLN A 70 4.36 -11.88 -6.36
N PHE A 71 5.18 -10.87 -6.14
CA PHE A 71 6.64 -10.98 -6.12
C PHE A 71 7.18 -11.00 -4.69
N GLU A 72 8.22 -11.80 -4.43
CA GLU A 72 9.02 -11.68 -3.21
C GLU A 72 9.88 -10.41 -3.30
N SER A 73 9.53 -9.39 -2.52
CA SER A 73 10.30 -8.15 -2.45
C SER A 73 11.46 -8.28 -1.47
N LYS A 74 12.65 -7.83 -1.90
CA LYS A 74 13.81 -7.70 -1.02
C LYS A 74 13.84 -6.36 -0.29
N PHE A 75 13.17 -5.35 -0.84
CA PHE A 75 13.05 -4.04 -0.25
C PHE A 75 11.90 -3.28 -0.90
N ASP A 76 10.99 -2.75 -0.08
CA ASP A 76 9.88 -1.92 -0.55
C ASP A 76 10.23 -0.44 -0.43
N ALA A 77 10.03 0.32 -1.51
CA ALA A 77 10.14 1.77 -1.51
C ALA A 77 8.79 2.43 -1.81
N TYR A 78 8.55 3.63 -1.27
CA TYR A 78 7.32 4.40 -1.51
C TYR A 78 7.65 5.76 -2.11
N LEU A 79 7.27 5.95 -3.38
CA LEU A 79 7.43 7.19 -4.10
C LEU A 79 6.47 8.28 -3.56
N PRO A 80 6.95 9.51 -3.34
CA PRO A 80 6.07 10.62 -3.06
C PRO A 80 5.20 10.92 -4.29
N LYS A 81 3.96 11.39 -4.08
CA LYS A 81 2.99 11.65 -5.16
C LYS A 81 3.54 12.49 -6.31
N LYS A 82 4.39 13.48 -6.00
CA LYS A 82 5.05 14.34 -7.00
C LYS A 82 5.93 13.57 -7.99
N MET A 83 6.35 12.35 -7.66
CA MET A 83 7.20 11.50 -8.48
C MET A 83 6.44 10.39 -9.23
N TRP A 84 5.13 10.26 -9.02
CA TRP A 84 4.34 9.19 -9.67
C TRP A 84 4.36 9.28 -11.21
N HIS A 85 4.61 10.47 -11.75
CA HIS A 85 4.71 10.72 -13.19
C HIS A 85 6.14 11.07 -13.65
N SER A 86 7.13 10.93 -12.77
CA SER A 86 8.55 11.06 -13.14
C SER A 86 8.99 9.87 -14.01
N SER A 87 10.13 10.02 -14.69
CA SER A 87 10.70 8.92 -15.47
C SER A 87 11.12 7.75 -14.57
N ASP A 88 11.10 6.53 -15.10
CA ASP A 88 11.58 5.32 -14.38
C ASP A 88 12.97 5.53 -13.79
N THR A 89 13.87 6.18 -14.54
CA THR A 89 15.24 6.45 -14.06
C THR A 89 15.22 7.34 -12.81
N GLU A 90 14.38 8.37 -12.76
CA GLU A 90 14.25 9.23 -11.59
C GLU A 90 13.59 8.52 -10.41
N GLN A 91 12.53 7.75 -10.67
CA GLN A 91 11.87 6.92 -9.66
C GLN A 91 12.85 5.91 -9.06
N PHE A 92 13.62 5.21 -9.89
CA PHE A 92 14.58 4.21 -9.44
C PHE A 92 15.76 4.82 -8.68
N LYS A 93 16.26 6.00 -9.09
CA LYS A 93 17.26 6.75 -8.31
C LYS A 93 16.72 7.05 -6.91
N TYR A 94 15.46 7.47 -6.79
CA TYR A 94 14.84 7.71 -5.50
C TYR A 94 14.75 6.42 -4.66
N CYS A 95 14.30 5.31 -5.26
CA CYS A 95 14.24 4.02 -4.58
C CYS A 95 15.61 3.54 -4.09
N VAL A 96 16.67 3.69 -4.90
CA VAL A 96 18.04 3.31 -4.53
C VAL A 96 18.57 4.17 -3.40
N ASN A 97 18.27 5.48 -3.38
CA ASN A 97 18.62 6.34 -2.26
C ASN A 97 17.93 5.91 -0.96
N ASN A 98 16.65 5.50 -1.02
CA ASN A 98 15.95 4.94 0.14
C ASN A 98 16.58 3.62 0.61
N LEU A 99 16.91 2.71 -0.32
CA LEU A 99 17.57 1.46 -0.03
C LEU A 99 18.94 1.68 0.63
N ARG A 100 19.74 2.62 0.10
CA ARG A 100 21.03 2.99 0.68
C ARG A 100 20.89 3.43 2.13
N ASN A 101 19.98 4.37 2.40
CA ASN A 101 19.73 4.85 3.76
C ASN A 101 19.25 3.73 4.70
N ALA A 102 18.45 2.79 4.19
CA ALA A 102 17.97 1.65 4.96
C ALA A 102 19.11 0.66 5.30
N ILE A 103 20.02 0.41 4.37
CA ILE A 103 21.20 -0.45 4.59
C ILE A 103 22.13 0.14 5.65
N ASP A 104 22.32 1.47 5.65
CA ASP A 104 23.17 2.14 6.65
C ASP A 104 22.66 1.94 8.08
N GLY A 105 21.34 1.81 8.26
CA GLY A 105 20.70 1.54 9.55
C GLY A 105 20.42 0.07 9.86
N ASN A 106 20.61 -0.84 8.89
CA ASN A 106 20.26 -2.25 9.03
C ASN A 106 21.31 -3.16 8.36
N PRO A 107 22.33 -3.63 9.12
CA PRO A 107 23.37 -4.53 8.61
C PRO A 107 22.84 -5.87 8.07
N ASP A 108 21.68 -6.34 8.52
CA ASP A 108 21.11 -7.59 8.03
C ASP A 108 20.53 -7.42 6.62
N LEU A 109 19.93 -6.27 6.31
CA LEU A 109 19.48 -5.95 4.95
C LEU A 109 20.65 -5.93 3.96
N ALA A 110 21.84 -5.48 4.39
CA ALA A 110 23.04 -5.49 3.54
C ALA A 110 23.43 -6.90 3.07
N LYS A 111 23.12 -7.94 3.85
CA LYS A 111 23.49 -9.34 3.53
C LYS A 111 22.68 -9.93 2.37
N GLU A 112 21.55 -9.33 2.02
CA GLU A 112 20.74 -9.71 0.84
C GLU A 112 21.40 -9.32 -0.50
N PHE A 113 22.51 -8.57 -0.46
CA PHE A 113 23.18 -8.01 -1.62
C PHE A 113 24.64 -8.46 -1.73
N THR A 114 25.10 -8.67 -2.96
CA THR A 114 26.50 -8.98 -3.24
C THR A 114 27.40 -7.74 -3.10
N PRO A 115 28.73 -7.87 -2.96
CA PRO A 115 29.64 -6.72 -2.87
C PRO A 115 29.48 -5.72 -4.02
N ARG A 116 29.32 -6.22 -5.26
CA ARG A 116 29.05 -5.38 -6.44
C ARG A 116 27.73 -4.63 -6.32
N GLN A 117 26.67 -5.28 -5.85
CA GLN A 117 25.37 -4.63 -5.68
C GLN A 117 25.41 -3.55 -4.60
N LEU A 118 26.13 -3.80 -3.49
CA LEU A 118 26.34 -2.81 -2.44
C LEU A 118 27.11 -1.59 -2.94
N GLU A 119 28.10 -1.77 -3.80
CA GLU A 119 28.81 -0.67 -4.47
C GLU A 119 27.85 0.16 -5.34
N GLN A 120 27.05 -0.48 -6.19
CA GLN A 120 26.05 0.22 -7.03
C GLN A 120 25.02 1.00 -6.19
N ILE A 121 24.57 0.43 -5.08
CA ILE A 121 23.65 1.08 -4.14
C ILE A 121 24.31 2.31 -3.51
N ARG A 122 25.56 2.21 -3.05
CA ARG A 122 26.31 3.33 -2.46
C ARG A 122 26.51 4.46 -3.47
N ASN A 123 26.81 4.11 -4.72
CA ASN A 123 26.98 5.03 -5.84
C ASN A 123 25.65 5.65 -6.32
N GLY A 124 24.50 5.18 -5.84
CA GLY A 124 23.18 5.70 -6.25
C GLY A 124 22.80 5.32 -7.68
N GLU A 125 23.32 4.20 -8.19
CA GLU A 125 22.98 3.72 -9.53
C GLU A 125 21.51 3.30 -9.60
N PRO A 126 20.71 3.82 -10.55
CA PRO A 126 19.28 3.50 -10.63
C PRO A 126 19.00 2.01 -10.87
N ARG A 127 19.93 1.28 -11.48
CA ARG A 127 19.78 -0.13 -11.81
C ARG A 127 20.90 -0.91 -11.13
N ILE A 128 20.50 -1.90 -10.34
CA ILE A 128 21.41 -2.78 -9.61
C ILE A 128 21.49 -4.10 -10.38
N SER A 129 22.71 -4.61 -10.57
CA SER A 129 22.95 -5.81 -11.38
C SER A 129 22.16 -7.01 -10.86
N GLY A 130 21.34 -7.62 -11.71
CA GLY A 130 20.51 -8.79 -11.34
C GLY A 130 19.34 -8.49 -10.41
N LYS A 131 19.00 -7.21 -10.21
CA LYS A 131 17.81 -6.76 -9.47
C LYS A 131 17.01 -5.80 -10.35
N THR A 132 15.72 -5.66 -10.05
CA THR A 132 14.86 -4.68 -10.72
C THR A 132 13.91 -4.06 -9.70
N TRP A 133 13.59 -2.79 -9.90
CA TRP A 133 12.41 -2.18 -9.28
C TRP A 133 11.18 -2.60 -10.08
N HIS A 134 10.06 -2.79 -9.39
CA HIS A 134 8.82 -3.23 -10.03
C HIS A 134 7.65 -2.39 -9.54
N HIS A 135 6.95 -1.73 -10.45
CA HIS A 135 5.75 -0.97 -10.09
C HIS A 135 4.69 -1.89 -9.49
N ASN A 136 4.36 -1.68 -8.22
CA ASN A 136 3.37 -2.48 -7.52
C ASN A 136 1.94 -1.96 -7.81
N GLU A 137 0.94 -2.82 -7.59
CA GLU A 137 -0.46 -2.42 -7.73
C GLU A 137 -0.84 -1.29 -6.76
N VAL A 138 -0.20 -1.23 -5.58
CA VAL A 138 -0.38 -0.16 -4.61
C VAL A 138 0.30 1.12 -5.12
N PRO A 139 -0.43 2.24 -5.32
CA PRO A 139 0.13 3.45 -5.90
C PRO A 139 1.36 3.97 -5.15
N GLY A 140 2.43 4.19 -5.90
CA GLY A 140 3.70 4.68 -5.39
C GLY A 140 4.56 3.62 -4.71
N LYS A 141 4.07 2.41 -4.45
CA LYS A 141 4.89 1.30 -3.97
C LYS A 141 5.72 0.73 -5.13
N MET A 142 7.01 0.51 -4.88
CA MET A 142 8.02 0.04 -5.83
C MET A 142 8.80 -1.14 -5.26
#